data_AF-A0A1B6IIZ8-F1
#
_entry.id   AF-A0A1B6IIZ8-F1
#
_cell.length_a   1.000
_cell.length_b   1.000
_cell.length_c   1.000
_cell.angle_alpha   90.00
_cell.angle_beta   90.00
_cell.angle_gamma   90.00
#
_symmetry.space_group_name_H-M   'P 1'
#
loop_
_entity.id
_entity.type
_entity.pdbx_description
1 polymer ?
#
loop_
_entity_poly.entity_id
_entity_poly.type
_entity_poly.pdbx_seq_one_letter_code
_entity_poly.pdbx_strand_id
1 'polypeptide(L)'
;SHDIDNNFLIIKVKEQLMANSIYILHIDFRGNLTDSMSGYYKSSYEDKNSNSTKWLAVTQFESIDARKGFPCFDEPAMKARFQIKLGHKSNLKSVSNMPLLTSTVDEQR
;
A
#
# COMPACT_ATOMS: atom_id res chain seq x y z
N SER A 1 10.61 -13.95 9.59
CA SER A 1 11.38 -13.11 10.53
C SER A 1 11.61 -11.75 9.90
N HIS A 2 11.97 -10.76 10.69
CA HIS A 2 12.28 -9.41 10.19
C HIS A 2 13.77 -9.16 10.32
N ASP A 3 14.37 -8.64 9.26
CA ASP A 3 15.68 -8.02 9.28
C ASP A 3 15.45 -6.51 9.26
N ILE A 4 15.61 -5.89 10.43
CA ILE A 4 15.24 -4.49 10.64
C ILE A 4 16.26 -3.57 9.96
N ASP A 5 17.54 -3.94 10.00
CA ASP A 5 18.63 -3.12 9.45
C ASP A 5 18.50 -2.99 7.94
N ASN A 6 18.11 -4.07 7.27
CA ASN A 6 17.93 -4.09 5.82
C ASN A 6 16.48 -3.80 5.37
N ASN A 7 15.54 -3.62 6.31
CA ASN A 7 14.12 -3.48 6.04
C ASN A 7 13.53 -4.64 5.22
N PHE A 8 13.87 -5.88 5.59
CA PHE A 8 13.40 -7.09 4.90
C PHE A 8 12.45 -7.94 5.74
N LEU A 9 11.45 -8.49 5.04
CA LEU A 9 10.65 -9.61 5.52
C LEU A 9 11.27 -10.91 4.99
N ILE A 10 11.76 -11.76 5.90
CA ILE A 10 12.34 -13.07 5.57
C ILE A 10 11.28 -14.15 5.76
N ILE A 11 10.93 -14.82 4.66
CA ILE A 11 9.99 -15.95 4.64
C ILE A 11 10.80 -17.24 4.52
N LYS A 12 10.79 -18.05 5.57
CA LYS A 12 11.45 -19.35 5.59
C LYS A 12 10.50 -20.41 5.04
N VAL A 13 10.92 -21.07 3.97
CA VAL A 13 10.22 -22.21 3.38
C VAL A 13 10.82 -23.52 3.89
N LYS A 14 10.01 -24.58 3.93
CA LYS A 14 10.46 -25.90 4.39
C LYS A 14 11.34 -26.61 3.38
N GLU A 15 11.09 -26.35 2.09
CA GLU A 15 11.75 -26.98 0.97
C GLU A 15 12.30 -25.93 0.01
N GLN A 16 13.32 -26.30 -0.75
CA GLN A 16 13.92 -25.42 -1.73
C GLN A 16 12.92 -25.11 -2.85
N LEU A 17 12.83 -23.83 -3.24
CA LEU A 17 12.01 -23.42 -4.39
C LEU A 17 12.62 -23.97 -5.68
N MET A 18 11.78 -24.48 -6.56
CA MET A 18 12.18 -25.01 -7.85
C MET A 18 12.42 -23.87 -8.85
N ALA A 19 13.53 -23.94 -9.59
CA ALA A 19 13.83 -22.99 -10.66
C ALA A 19 12.71 -23.01 -11.72
N ASN A 20 12.47 -21.85 -12.34
CA ASN A 20 11.46 -21.66 -13.40
C ASN A 20 10.00 -22.00 -12.99
N SER A 21 9.71 -22.04 -11.69
CA SER A 21 8.35 -22.23 -11.18
C SER A 21 7.73 -20.90 -10.72
N ILE A 22 6.40 -20.80 -10.82
CA ILE A 22 5.64 -19.63 -10.36
C ILE A 22 5.07 -19.94 -8.98
N TYR A 23 5.29 -19.01 -8.04
CA TYR A 23 4.77 -19.08 -6.68
C TYR A 23 3.87 -17.88 -6.42
N ILE A 24 2.79 -18.10 -5.67
CA ILE A 24 1.91 -17.03 -5.21
C ILE A 24 2.13 -16.86 -3.71
N LEU A 25 2.49 -15.64 -3.32
CA LEU A 25 2.75 -15.27 -1.95
C LEU A 25 1.63 -14.33 -1.47
N HIS A 26 0.88 -14.79 -0.47
CA HIS A 26 -0.13 -13.99 0.22
C HIS A 26 0.44 -13.52 1.56
N ILE A 27 0.38 -12.22 1.81
CA ILE A 27 0.83 -11.61 3.06
C ILE A 27 -0.25 -10.67 3.55
N ASP A 28 -0.82 -10.98 4.72
CA ASP A 28 -1.65 -10.03 5.45
C ASP A 28 -0.76 -9.07 6.23
N PHE A 29 -1.03 -7.77 6.11
CA PHE A 29 -0.26 -6.74 6.79
C PHE A 29 -1.17 -5.60 7.28
N ARG A 30 -0.67 -4.85 8.25
CA ARG A 30 -1.30 -3.64 8.78
C ARG A 30 -0.23 -2.61 9.12
N GLY A 31 -0.56 -1.34 8.97
CA GLY A 31 0.31 -0.23 9.30
C GLY A 31 -0.51 1.00 9.66
N ASN A 32 0.05 1.89 10.48
CA ASN A 32 -0.57 3.16 10.80
C ASN A 32 -0.15 4.20 9.76
N LEU A 33 -1.10 5.06 9.35
CA LEU A 33 -0.77 6.24 8.56
C LEU A 33 0.02 7.22 9.42
N THR A 34 1.22 7.57 8.97
CA THR A 34 2.12 8.51 9.63
C THR A 34 1.96 9.92 9.07
N ASP A 35 2.62 10.90 9.70
CA ASP A 35 2.76 12.28 9.22
C ASP A 35 4.09 12.49 8.44
N SER A 36 4.76 11.41 8.03
CA SER A 36 6.16 11.44 7.54
C SER A 36 6.33 11.86 6.08
N MET A 37 5.23 12.24 5.40
CA MET A 37 5.21 12.62 3.97
C MET A 37 5.89 11.60 3.03
N SER A 38 5.94 10.34 3.45
CA SER A 38 6.66 9.24 2.82
C SER A 38 5.91 7.94 3.03
N GLY A 39 6.00 7.02 2.09
CA GLY A 39 5.22 5.78 2.11
C GLY A 39 3.73 6.08 1.93
N TYR A 40 2.88 5.39 2.70
CA TYR A 40 1.46 5.68 2.78
C TYR A 40 1.17 6.48 4.06
N TYR A 41 0.85 7.76 3.90
CA TYR A 41 0.80 8.74 4.99
C TYR A 41 -0.51 9.54 4.97
N LYS A 42 -0.84 10.17 6.09
CA LYS A 42 -2.00 11.09 6.18
C LYS A 42 -1.55 12.53 5.95
N SER A 43 -2.39 13.30 5.27
CA SER A 43 -2.21 14.74 5.07
C SER A 43 -3.52 15.46 5.38
N SER A 44 -3.48 16.80 5.43
CA SER A 44 -4.67 17.61 5.66
C SER A 44 -4.63 18.91 4.89
N TYR A 45 -5.81 19.48 4.65
CA TYR A 45 -5.98 20.83 4.11
C TYR A 45 -7.18 21.52 4.76
N GLU A 46 -7.18 22.85 4.74
CA GLU A 46 -8.32 23.65 5.20
C GLU A 46 -9.34 23.81 4.07
N ASP A 47 -10.55 23.34 4.30
CA ASP A 47 -11.67 23.56 3.39
C ASP A 47 -12.30 24.92 3.72
N LYS A 48 -12.03 25.91 2.85
CA LYS A 48 -12.52 27.28 3.00
C LYS A 48 -14.05 27.37 3.01
N ASN A 49 -14.75 26.42 2.39
CA ASN A 49 -16.20 26.43 2.33
C ASN A 49 -16.84 25.98 3.64
N SER A 50 -16.28 24.93 4.26
CA SER A 50 -16.78 24.40 5.52
C SER A 50 -16.05 24.91 6.76
N ASN A 51 -15.04 25.78 6.57
CA ASN A 51 -14.12 26.27 7.60
C ASN A 51 -13.60 25.14 8.53
N SER A 52 -13.22 24.02 7.92
CA SER A 52 -12.82 22.82 8.65
C SER A 52 -11.65 22.10 7.99
N THR A 53 -10.84 21.42 8.81
CA THR A 53 -9.72 20.60 8.34
C THR A 53 -10.23 19.30 7.74
N LYS A 54 -9.88 19.04 6.49
CA LYS A 54 -10.15 17.78 5.80
C LYS A 54 -8.88 16.94 5.80
N TRP A 55 -9.04 15.66 6.09
CA TRP A 55 -7.95 14.68 6.09
C TRP A 55 -8.00 13.81 4.84
N LEU A 56 -6.83 13.46 4.33
CA LEU A 56 -6.64 12.57 3.19
C LEU A 56 -5.49 11.60 3.46
N ALA A 57 -5.51 10.46 2.78
CA ALA A 57 -4.42 9.50 2.78
C ALA A 57 -3.76 9.52 1.40
N VAL A 58 -2.43 9.63 1.37
CA VAL A 58 -1.64 9.87 0.15
C VAL A 58 -0.42 8.96 0.15
N THR A 59 0.02 8.54 -1.03
CA THR A 59 1.22 7.73 -1.23
C THR A 59 2.34 8.55 -1.84
N GLN A 60 3.52 8.50 -1.24
CA GLN A 60 4.79 8.99 -1.81
C GLN A 60 5.81 7.86 -1.67
N PHE A 61 6.02 7.10 -2.74
CA PHE A 61 6.84 5.87 -2.69
C PHE A 61 8.26 6.04 -3.22
N GLU A 62 8.56 7.14 -3.92
CA GLU A 62 9.91 7.37 -4.41
C GLU A 62 10.86 7.74 -3.25
N SER A 63 12.08 7.20 -3.19
CA SER A 63 12.66 6.16 -4.09
C SER A 63 12.55 4.72 -3.58
N ILE A 64 12.37 4.52 -2.26
CA ILE A 64 12.42 3.21 -1.58
C ILE A 64 11.33 3.07 -0.50
N ASP A 65 10.24 3.80 -0.64
CA ASP A 65 9.20 3.92 0.38
C ASP A 65 7.94 3.12 0.05
N ALA A 66 7.90 2.40 -1.09
CA ALA A 66 6.79 1.50 -1.39
C ALA A 66 6.67 0.40 -0.32
N ARG A 67 7.81 -0.10 0.20
CA ARG A 67 7.87 -1.07 1.29
C ARG A 67 7.21 -0.62 2.60
N LYS A 68 7.04 0.70 2.80
CA LYS A 68 6.31 1.26 3.95
C LYS A 68 4.79 1.22 3.74
N GLY A 69 4.32 1.14 2.49
CA GLY A 69 2.92 1.02 2.13
C GLY A 69 2.43 -0.44 2.07
N PHE A 70 3.22 -1.34 1.50
CA PHE A 70 2.92 -2.77 1.42
C PHE A 70 4.20 -3.60 1.20
N PRO A 71 4.25 -4.89 1.61
CA PRO A 71 5.38 -5.75 1.33
C PRO A 71 5.56 -5.99 -0.18
N CYS A 72 6.71 -5.61 -0.72
CA CYS A 72 7.03 -5.77 -2.14
C CYS A 72 8.54 -5.89 -2.38
N PHE A 73 8.91 -6.33 -3.58
CA PHE A 73 10.27 -6.21 -4.09
C PHE A 73 10.50 -4.77 -4.56
N ASP A 74 10.96 -3.93 -3.63
CA ASP A 74 11.02 -2.47 -3.76
C ASP A 74 12.33 -2.01 -4.42
N GLU A 75 12.54 -2.44 -5.66
CA GLU A 75 13.69 -2.10 -6.51
C GLU A 75 13.19 -1.70 -7.91
N PRO A 76 13.63 -0.57 -8.50
CA PRO A 76 13.09 -0.05 -9.77
C PRO A 76 13.20 -1.02 -10.96
N ALA A 77 14.19 -1.92 -10.95
CA ALA A 77 14.40 -2.91 -11.99
C ALA A 77 13.37 -4.06 -11.94
N MET A 78 12.72 -4.30 -10.79
CA MET A 78 11.79 -5.40 -10.56
C MET A 78 10.35 -5.00 -10.90
N LYS A 79 10.10 -4.73 -12.18
CA LYS A 79 8.76 -4.30 -12.65
C LYS A 79 7.72 -5.41 -12.52
N ALA A 80 6.52 -5.03 -12.10
CA ALA A 80 5.36 -5.90 -12.01
C ALA A 80 4.06 -5.17 -12.41
N ARG A 81 3.00 -5.94 -12.65
CA ARG A 81 1.64 -5.40 -12.82
C ARG A 81 0.95 -5.36 -11.46
N PHE A 82 0.31 -4.24 -11.15
CA PHE A 82 -0.39 -4.05 -9.89
C PHE A 82 -1.90 -3.96 -10.13
N GLN A 83 -2.65 -4.81 -9.43
CA GLN A 83 -4.10 -4.69 -9.31
C GLN A 83 -4.43 -4.18 -7.91
N ILE A 84 -5.01 -2.99 -7.84
CA ILE A 84 -5.23 -2.28 -6.58
C ILE A 84 -6.73 -2.29 -6.25
N LYS A 85 -7.06 -2.60 -4.99
CA LYS A 85 -8.38 -2.45 -4.40
C LYS A 85 -8.25 -1.57 -3.16
N LEU A 86 -9.08 -0.53 -3.04
CA LEU A 86 -9.07 0.40 -1.92
C LEU A 86 -10.41 0.37 -1.21
N GLY A 87 -10.39 0.06 0.09
CA GLY A 87 -11.55 0.22 0.97
C GLY A 87 -11.54 1.60 1.61
N HIS A 88 -12.65 2.34 1.54
CA HIS A 88 -12.82 3.64 2.18
C HIS A 88 -14.28 3.89 2.54
N LYS A 89 -14.53 4.90 3.38
CA LYS A 89 -15.90 5.34 3.72
C LYS A 89 -16.61 5.88 2.47
N SER A 90 -17.94 5.69 2.40
CA SER A 90 -18.78 6.07 1.24
C SER A 90 -18.75 7.56 0.89
N ASN A 91 -18.44 8.42 1.86
CA ASN A 91 -18.32 9.87 1.66
C ASN A 91 -16.94 10.32 1.15
N LEU A 92 -16.01 9.39 0.95
CA LEU A 92 -14.68 9.65 0.40
C LEU A 92 -14.60 9.20 -1.06
N LYS A 93 -13.62 9.74 -1.79
CA LYS A 93 -13.26 9.30 -3.14
C LYS A 93 -11.87 8.70 -3.10
N SER A 94 -11.63 7.71 -3.96
CA SER A 94 -10.32 7.10 -4.15
C SER A 94 -9.84 7.28 -5.59
N VAL A 95 -8.53 7.40 -5.74
CA VAL A 95 -7.84 7.51 -7.04
C VAL A 95 -6.59 6.65 -7.00
N SER A 96 -6.15 6.17 -8.15
CA SER A 96 -4.93 5.39 -8.33
C SER A 96 -4.40 5.60 -9.75
N ASN A 97 -3.33 4.90 -10.13
CA ASN A 97 -2.70 5.01 -11.45
C ASN A 97 -3.65 4.64 -12.60
N MET A 98 -4.57 3.68 -12.37
CA MET A 98 -5.50 3.19 -13.38
C MET A 98 -6.93 3.67 -13.10
N PRO A 99 -7.80 3.79 -14.14
CA PRO A 99 -9.21 4.08 -13.97
C PRO A 99 -9.91 3.05 -13.07
N LEU A 100 -10.95 3.50 -12.38
CA LEU A 100 -11.80 2.64 -11.56
C LEU A 100 -12.46 1.56 -12.45
N LEU A 101 -12.22 0.29 -12.12
CA LEU A 101 -12.86 -0.83 -12.82
C LEU A 101 -14.24 -1.14 -12.23
N THR A 102 -14.33 -1.28 -10.91
CA THR A 102 -15.57 -1.63 -10.18
C THR A 102 -15.55 -1.04 -8.77
N SER A 103 -16.72 -0.71 -8.22
CA SER A 103 -16.93 -0.33 -6.83
C SER A 103 -18.09 -1.13 -6.25
N THR A 104 -17.93 -1.62 -5.02
CA THR A 104 -18.94 -2.40 -4.29
C THR A 104 -19.03 -1.89 -2.86
N VAL A 105 -20.22 -1.98 -2.27
CA VAL A 105 -20.40 -1.71 -0.84
C VAL A 105 -20.00 -2.96 -0.07
N ASP A 106 -19.16 -2.79 0.94
CA ASP A 106 -18.78 -3.87 1.86
C ASP A 106 -19.79 -3.91 3.01
N GLU A 107 -20.73 -4.86 2.96
CA GLU A 107 -21.80 -5.01 3.96
C GLU A 107 -21.31 -5.67 5.27
N GLN A 108 -20.07 -6.16 5.31
CA GLN A 108 -19.51 -6.87 6.46
C GLN A 108 -18.75 -5.95 7.43
N ARG A 109 -18.83 -4.63 7.24
CA ARG A 109 -18.07 -3.64 8.03
C ARG A 109 -18.92 -2.47 8.53
#